data_AF-A0AAN4ZM23-F1
#
_entry.id   AF-A0AAN4ZM23-F1
#
_cell.length_a   1.000
_cell.length_b   1.000
_cell.length_c   1.000
_cell.angle_alpha   90.00
_cell.angle_beta   90.00
_cell.angle_gamma   90.00
#
_symmetry.space_group_name_H-M   'P 1'
#
loop_
_entity.id
_entity.type
_entity.pdbx_description
1 polymer ?
#
loop_
_entity_poly.entity_id
_entity_poly.type
_entity_poly.pdbx_seq_one_letter_code
_entity_poly.pdbx_strand_id
1 'polypeptide(L)'
;ITAKPTMKMTYSPPLSWTWNEPGKAVGGQSLTEASAQNRINSDIEFAVIKAVESYGYSTSGVSVRNAVAPLDIPLQAGADCTVVGNGVREDTAVTKKCALGSGPTSAAPLLSTSSTLSVTSPIALAQSNWDNIATKVWMALTNDAGVKFYGLIEVQA
;
A
#
# COMPACT_ATOMS: atom_id res chain seq x y z
N ILE A 1 -20.14 14.33 -10.10
CA ILE A 1 -20.59 12.91 -10.03
C ILE A 1 -19.71 12.14 -11.02
N THR A 2 -19.13 11.01 -10.63
CA THR A 2 -18.23 10.23 -11.49
C THR A 2 -18.41 8.73 -11.28
N ALA A 3 -18.22 7.95 -12.34
CA ALA A 3 -18.12 6.50 -12.28
C ALA A 3 -16.66 6.01 -12.27
N LYS A 4 -15.69 6.92 -12.47
CA LYS A 4 -14.29 6.59 -12.65
C LYS A 4 -13.37 7.47 -11.78
N PRO A 5 -13.52 7.45 -10.45
CA PRO A 5 -12.66 8.24 -9.58
C PRO A 5 -11.22 7.73 -9.64
N THR A 6 -10.28 8.64 -9.41
CA THR A 6 -8.89 8.31 -9.11
C THR A 6 -8.61 8.64 -7.65
N MET A 7 -8.12 7.64 -6.92
CA MET A 7 -7.72 7.74 -5.52
C MET A 7 -6.19 7.83 -5.46
N LYS A 8 -5.65 8.85 -4.83
CA LYS A 8 -4.21 9.02 -4.60
C LYS A 8 -3.90 8.74 -3.14
N MET A 9 -2.86 7.96 -2.92
CA MET A 9 -2.40 7.61 -1.58
C MET A 9 -0.92 7.81 -1.43
N THR A 10 -0.51 8.18 -0.23
CA THR A 10 0.89 8.29 0.18
C THR A 10 1.10 7.37 1.38
N TYR A 11 2.04 6.42 1.29
CA TYR A 11 2.14 5.29 2.21
C TYR A 11 3.55 4.69 2.31
N SER A 12 3.75 3.88 3.35
CA SER A 12 4.81 2.87 3.45
C SER A 12 4.20 1.48 3.20
N PRO A 13 4.79 0.67 2.31
CA PRO A 13 4.26 -0.65 2.00
C PRO A 13 4.39 -1.61 3.19
N PRO A 14 3.43 -2.53 3.38
CA PRO A 14 3.60 -3.66 4.28
C PRO A 14 4.64 -4.64 3.74
N LEU A 15 5.15 -5.51 4.60
CA LEU A 15 6.10 -6.57 4.22
C LEU A 15 5.59 -7.41 3.03
N SER A 16 4.29 -7.73 3.03
CA SER A 16 3.62 -8.53 2.00
C SER A 16 3.68 -7.90 0.61
N TRP A 17 3.84 -6.58 0.53
CA TRP A 17 3.96 -5.82 -0.72
C TRP A 17 5.42 -5.61 -1.15
N THR A 18 6.35 -6.16 -0.38
CA THR A 18 7.77 -6.18 -0.72
C THR A 18 8.18 -7.56 -1.18
N TRP A 19 9.28 -7.62 -1.92
CA TRP A 19 9.85 -8.87 -2.38
C TRP A 19 11.37 -8.85 -2.31
N ASN A 20 11.95 -10.05 -2.35
CA ASN A 20 13.37 -10.26 -2.54
C ASN A 20 13.62 -11.65 -3.14
N GLU A 21 14.83 -11.88 -3.64
CA GLU A 21 15.26 -13.17 -4.16
C GLU A 21 15.16 -14.28 -3.10
N PRO A 22 14.89 -15.53 -3.51
CA PRO A 22 14.94 -16.68 -2.62
C PRO A 22 16.28 -16.76 -1.88
N GLY A 23 16.24 -16.95 -0.55
CA GLY A 23 17.42 -16.97 0.32
C GLY A 23 17.80 -15.61 0.92
N LYS A 24 17.26 -14.49 0.40
CA LYS A 24 17.40 -13.13 0.97
C LYS A 24 16.09 -12.60 1.56
N ALA A 25 14.96 -13.09 1.07
CA ALA A 25 13.64 -12.74 1.59
C ALA A 25 13.51 -13.14 3.07
N VAL A 26 12.97 -12.23 3.89
CA VAL A 26 12.66 -12.51 5.30
C VAL A 26 11.16 -12.81 5.48
N GLY A 27 10.81 -13.40 6.62
CA GLY A 27 9.42 -13.79 6.93
C GLY A 27 8.42 -12.66 6.66
N GLY A 28 7.45 -12.93 5.78
CA GLY A 28 6.41 -11.98 5.36
C GLY A 28 6.65 -11.32 3.99
N GLN A 29 7.90 -11.30 3.49
CA GLN A 29 8.18 -10.84 2.11
C GLN A 29 7.82 -11.91 1.08
N SER A 30 7.44 -11.46 -0.12
CA SER A 30 7.27 -12.36 -1.25
C SER A 30 8.62 -12.80 -1.82
N LEU A 31 8.69 -14.02 -2.35
CA LEU A 31 9.91 -14.57 -2.97
C LEU A 31 10.13 -14.10 -4.42
N THR A 32 9.13 -13.46 -5.01
CA THR A 32 9.16 -12.93 -6.38
C THR A 32 8.36 -11.64 -6.45
N GLU A 33 8.74 -10.78 -7.40
CA GLU A 33 8.00 -9.55 -7.72
C GLU A 33 6.54 -9.84 -8.07
N ALA A 34 6.29 -10.84 -8.92
CA ALA A 34 4.95 -11.23 -9.33
C ALA A 34 4.07 -11.67 -8.16
N SER A 35 4.64 -12.38 -7.17
CA SER A 35 3.89 -12.78 -5.98
C SER A 35 3.54 -11.58 -5.09
N ALA A 36 4.43 -10.60 -4.96
CA ALA A 36 4.11 -9.36 -4.25
C ALA A 36 3.05 -8.54 -5.00
N GLN A 37 3.13 -8.45 -6.34
CA GLN A 37 2.15 -7.75 -7.16
C GLN A 37 0.76 -8.38 -7.02
N ASN A 38 0.68 -9.71 -6.99
CA ASN A 38 -0.58 -10.41 -6.77
C ASN A 38 -1.18 -10.06 -5.40
N ARG A 39 -0.37 -10.01 -4.33
CA ARG A 39 -0.83 -9.59 -3.00
C ARG A 39 -1.33 -8.15 -2.99
N ILE A 40 -0.56 -7.22 -3.57
CA ILE A 40 -0.96 -5.81 -3.75
C ILE A 40 -2.33 -5.73 -4.43
N ASN A 41 -2.49 -6.44 -5.55
CA ASN A 41 -3.73 -6.42 -6.32
C ASN A 41 -4.90 -6.96 -5.49
N SER A 42 -4.73 -8.10 -4.83
CA SER A 42 -5.76 -8.71 -3.99
C SER A 42 -6.15 -7.84 -2.80
N ASP A 43 -5.18 -7.27 -2.08
CA ASP A 43 -5.43 -6.43 -0.91
C ASP A 43 -6.20 -5.17 -1.29
N ILE A 44 -5.80 -4.51 -2.39
CA ILE A 44 -6.45 -3.30 -2.90
C ILE A 44 -7.84 -3.60 -3.44
N GLU A 45 -7.99 -4.64 -4.25
CA GLU A 45 -9.28 -5.01 -4.83
C GLU A 45 -10.28 -5.39 -3.73
N PHE A 46 -9.85 -6.19 -2.76
CA PHE A 46 -10.66 -6.55 -1.61
C PHE A 46 -11.07 -5.31 -0.79
N ALA A 47 -10.13 -4.40 -0.51
CA ALA A 47 -10.42 -3.17 0.22
C ALA A 47 -11.44 -2.27 -0.49
N VAL A 48 -11.31 -2.12 -1.81
CA VAL A 48 -12.25 -1.31 -2.63
C VAL A 48 -13.63 -1.97 -2.70
N ILE A 49 -13.70 -3.27 -2.99
CA ILE A 49 -14.97 -4.00 -3.09
C ILE A 49 -15.72 -3.93 -1.76
N LYS A 50 -15.05 -4.23 -0.64
CA LYS A 50 -15.60 -4.16 0.71
C LYS A 50 -16.07 -2.75 1.07
N ALA A 51 -15.31 -1.73 0.66
CA ALA A 51 -15.70 -0.33 0.88
C ALA A 51 -16.96 0.04 0.09
N VAL A 52 -17.02 -0.29 -1.19
CA VAL A 52 -18.19 -0.01 -2.06
C VAL A 52 -19.44 -0.73 -1.54
N GLU A 53 -19.31 -2.01 -1.18
CA GLU A 53 -20.40 -2.82 -0.61
C GLU A 53 -20.93 -2.22 0.69
N SER A 54 -20.04 -1.72 1.56
CA SER A 54 -20.44 -1.12 2.84
C SER A 54 -21.30 0.14 2.72
N TYR A 55 -21.31 0.79 1.55
CA TYR A 55 -22.18 1.93 1.24
C TYR A 55 -23.47 1.52 0.50
N GLY A 56 -23.73 0.23 0.37
CA GLY A 56 -24.95 -0.30 -0.27
C GLY A 56 -24.93 -0.21 -1.80
N TYR A 57 -23.76 -0.03 -2.41
CA TYR A 57 -23.62 -0.02 -3.86
C TYR A 57 -23.30 -1.42 -4.40
N SER A 58 -23.81 -1.72 -5.59
CA SER A 58 -23.51 -2.97 -6.27
C SER A 58 -22.00 -3.06 -6.58
N THR A 59 -21.39 -4.17 -6.16
CA THR A 59 -20.00 -4.51 -6.48
C THR A 59 -19.87 -5.16 -7.87
N SER A 60 -21.00 -5.58 -8.47
CA SER A 60 -21.00 -6.20 -9.79
C SER A 60 -20.54 -5.21 -10.86
N GLY A 61 -19.42 -5.52 -11.52
CA GLY A 61 -18.82 -4.66 -12.53
C GLY A 61 -17.91 -3.57 -11.98
N VAL A 62 -17.64 -3.56 -10.67
CA VAL A 62 -16.56 -2.75 -10.10
C VAL A 62 -15.23 -3.37 -10.52
N SER A 63 -14.32 -2.55 -11.03
CA SER A 63 -12.95 -2.96 -11.33
C SER A 63 -11.95 -1.94 -10.81
N VAL A 64 -10.78 -2.42 -10.41
CA VAL A 64 -9.71 -1.59 -9.86
C VAL A 64 -8.47 -1.74 -10.69
N ARG A 65 -7.88 -0.61 -11.09
CA ARG A 65 -6.55 -0.54 -11.66
C ARG A 65 -5.66 0.21 -10.68
N ASN A 66 -4.68 -0.46 -10.09
CA ASN A 66 -3.72 0.17 -9.20
C ASN A 66 -2.37 0.36 -9.92
N ALA A 67 -1.68 1.46 -9.61
CA ALA A 67 -0.32 1.73 -10.06
C ALA A 67 0.72 1.41 -8.97
N VAL A 68 0.36 0.56 -8.00
CA VAL A 68 1.25 0.20 -6.90
C VAL A 68 2.22 -0.86 -7.38
N ALA A 69 3.51 -0.55 -7.30
CA ALA A 69 4.58 -1.48 -7.62
C ALA A 69 5.12 -2.14 -6.35
N PRO A 70 5.43 -3.44 -6.38
CA PRO A 70 6.21 -4.12 -5.36
C PRO A 70 7.53 -3.42 -5.10
N LEU A 71 7.93 -3.38 -3.84
CA LEU A 71 9.24 -2.86 -3.47
C LEU A 71 10.26 -4.00 -3.36
N ASP A 72 11.28 -3.98 -4.22
CA ASP A 72 12.48 -4.80 -4.03
C ASP A 72 13.33 -4.19 -2.91
N ILE A 73 13.42 -4.89 -1.79
CA ILE A 73 14.21 -4.44 -0.65
C ILE A 73 14.70 -5.59 0.23
N PRO A 74 16.01 -5.65 0.55
CA PRO A 74 16.52 -6.50 1.61
C PRO A 74 16.09 -5.93 2.95
N LEU A 75 15.55 -6.77 3.83
CA LEU A 75 15.12 -6.34 5.16
C LEU A 75 16.10 -6.79 6.23
N GLN A 76 16.26 -5.94 7.24
CA GLN A 76 16.98 -6.31 8.43
C GLN A 76 16.05 -6.99 9.44
N ALA A 77 16.59 -7.96 10.19
CA ALA A 77 15.81 -8.73 11.17
C ALA A 77 15.36 -7.91 12.40
N GLY A 78 16.05 -6.78 12.68
CA GLY A 78 15.79 -5.91 13.83
C GLY A 78 15.27 -4.52 13.43
N ALA A 79 14.85 -3.75 14.44
CA ALA A 79 14.35 -2.38 14.28
C ALA A 79 15.47 -1.33 14.10
N ASP A 80 16.72 -1.69 14.44
CA ASP A 80 17.86 -0.79 14.33
C ASP A 80 18.46 -0.81 12.92
N CYS A 81 18.91 0.34 12.45
CA CYS A 81 19.64 0.41 11.18
C CYS A 81 21.11 0.01 11.37
N THR A 82 21.49 -1.17 10.89
CA THR A 82 22.89 -1.63 10.95
C THR A 82 23.53 -1.78 9.57
N VAL A 83 22.74 -2.18 8.56
CA VAL A 83 23.24 -2.41 7.20
C VAL A 83 22.66 -1.38 6.23
N VAL A 84 23.53 -0.56 5.64
CA VAL A 84 23.15 0.44 4.62
C VAL A 84 22.46 -0.24 3.44
N GLY A 85 21.37 0.34 2.96
CA GLY A 85 20.56 -0.20 1.86
C GLY A 85 19.41 -1.10 2.32
N ASN A 86 19.49 -1.68 3.52
CA ASN A 86 18.39 -2.52 4.04
C ASN A 86 17.20 -1.69 4.50
N GLY A 87 16.01 -2.24 4.36
CA GLY A 87 14.79 -1.71 4.95
C GLY A 87 14.66 -2.08 6.43
N VAL A 88 14.10 -1.15 7.20
CA VAL A 88 13.67 -1.37 8.57
C VAL A 88 12.16 -1.49 8.61
N ARG A 89 11.72 -2.50 9.36
CA ARG A 89 10.32 -2.75 9.68
C ARG A 89 9.95 -2.05 10.99
N GLU A 90 8.80 -1.41 10.98
CA GLU A 90 8.06 -1.04 12.18
C GLU A 90 6.66 -1.65 12.06
N ASP A 91 6.26 -2.45 13.03
CA ASP A 91 5.04 -3.26 12.99
C ASP A 91 4.97 -4.15 11.74
N THR A 92 4.04 -3.85 10.83
CA THR A 92 3.80 -4.57 9.57
C THR A 92 4.40 -3.87 8.35
N ALA A 93 4.88 -2.63 8.49
CA ALA A 93 5.28 -1.77 7.39
C ALA A 93 6.79 -1.58 7.31
N VAL A 94 7.30 -1.43 6.08
CA VAL A 94 8.69 -1.04 5.82
C VAL A 94 8.76 0.48 5.87
N THR A 95 9.24 1.02 6.99
CA THR A 95 9.10 2.47 7.28
C THR A 95 10.33 3.27 6.92
N LYS A 96 11.52 2.66 6.79
CA LYS A 96 12.78 3.37 6.50
C LYS A 96 13.74 2.49 5.69
N LYS A 97 14.65 3.12 4.95
CA LYS A 97 15.88 2.49 4.43
C LYS A 97 17.05 2.91 5.31
N CYS A 98 18.03 2.06 5.52
CA CYS A 98 19.24 2.43 6.24
C CYS A 98 20.20 3.17 5.32
N ALA A 99 20.72 4.31 5.78
CA ALA A 99 21.69 5.11 5.05
C ALA A 99 22.87 5.47 5.96
N LEU A 100 23.99 5.86 5.34
CA LEU A 100 25.06 6.51 6.07
C LEU A 100 24.60 7.92 6.48
N GLY A 101 24.52 8.17 7.78
CA GLY A 101 24.39 9.52 8.31
C GLY A 101 25.75 10.22 8.37
N SER A 102 25.79 11.40 8.99
CA SER A 102 27.04 12.09 9.37
C SER A 102 27.78 11.43 10.56
N GLY A 103 27.43 10.19 10.91
CA GLY A 103 27.89 9.39 12.05
C GLY A 103 27.60 7.89 11.84
N PRO A 104 27.31 7.08 12.89
CA PRO A 104 26.97 5.65 12.70
C PRO A 104 25.76 5.48 11.77
N THR A 105 25.62 4.30 11.16
CA THR A 105 24.46 3.96 10.31
C THR A 105 23.17 4.34 11.04
N SER A 106 22.40 5.24 10.44
CA SER A 106 21.15 5.75 11.01
C SER A 106 20.03 5.55 10.00
N ALA A 107 18.80 5.43 10.50
CA ALA A 107 17.68 5.29 9.59
C ALA A 107 17.55 6.52 8.69
N ALA A 108 17.46 6.31 7.38
CA ALA A 108 17.22 7.36 6.39
C ALA A 108 15.80 7.96 6.58
N PRO A 109 15.42 8.99 5.81
CA PRO A 109 14.07 9.53 5.83
C PRO A 109 13.01 8.42 5.68
N LEU A 110 11.82 8.67 6.27
CA LEU A 110 10.68 7.76 6.17
C LEU A 110 10.44 7.36 4.71
N LEU A 111 10.29 6.06 4.48
CA LEU A 111 9.97 5.53 3.17
C LEU A 111 8.52 5.87 2.86
N SER A 112 8.32 6.93 2.10
CA SER A 112 7.02 7.40 1.67
C SER A 112 6.93 7.31 0.14
N THR A 113 5.96 6.55 -0.33
CA THR A 113 5.68 6.38 -1.76
C THR A 113 4.27 6.86 -2.05
N SER A 114 4.10 7.55 -3.19
CA SER A 114 2.78 7.95 -3.67
C SER A 114 2.37 7.11 -4.86
N SER A 115 1.13 6.62 -4.85
CA SER A 115 0.56 5.86 -5.97
C SER A 115 -0.93 6.18 -6.13
N THR A 116 -1.49 5.76 -7.27
CA THR A 116 -2.88 5.99 -7.63
C THR A 116 -3.63 4.68 -7.86
N LEU A 117 -4.91 4.71 -7.52
CA LEU A 117 -5.90 3.67 -7.76
C LEU A 117 -7.01 4.27 -8.62
N SER A 118 -7.23 3.74 -9.81
CA SER A 118 -8.40 4.09 -10.62
C SER A 118 -9.47 3.04 -10.40
N VAL A 119 -10.62 3.47 -9.90
CA VAL A 119 -11.79 2.59 -9.73
C VAL A 119 -12.73 2.83 -10.89
N THR A 120 -13.30 1.79 -11.46
CA THR A 120 -14.45 1.90 -12.37
C THR A 120 -15.65 1.27 -11.68
N SER A 121 -16.72 2.04 -11.55
CA SER A 121 -18.00 1.61 -10.98
C SER A 121 -19.08 1.57 -12.08
N PRO A 122 -20.05 0.64 -12.01
CA PRO A 122 -21.20 0.63 -12.91
C PRO A 122 -22.11 1.86 -12.73
N ILE A 123 -22.04 2.51 -11.56
CA ILE A 123 -22.89 3.67 -11.20
C ILE A 123 -22.00 4.85 -10.86
N ALA A 124 -22.36 6.02 -11.37
CA ALA A 124 -21.68 7.26 -11.05
C ALA A 124 -22.14 7.80 -9.68
N LEU A 125 -21.19 8.13 -8.80
CA LEU A 125 -21.46 8.58 -7.44
C LEU A 125 -21.01 10.05 -7.24
N ALA A 126 -21.57 10.71 -6.23
CA ALA A 126 -21.12 12.03 -5.80
C ALA A 126 -19.71 11.95 -5.19
N GLN A 127 -18.97 13.07 -5.23
CA GLN A 127 -17.61 13.17 -4.65
C GLN A 127 -17.60 12.73 -3.18
N SER A 128 -18.56 13.21 -2.38
CA SER A 128 -18.71 12.85 -0.96
C SER A 128 -18.79 11.35 -0.72
N ASN A 129 -19.39 10.59 -1.64
CA ASN A 129 -19.52 9.15 -1.51
C ASN A 129 -18.19 8.46 -1.83
N TRP A 130 -17.45 8.99 -2.81
CA TRP A 130 -16.10 8.51 -3.11
C TRP A 130 -15.10 8.83 -1.99
N ASP A 131 -15.17 10.00 -1.36
CA ASP A 131 -14.34 10.35 -0.19
C ASP A 131 -14.59 9.38 0.97
N ASN A 132 -15.87 9.06 1.18
CA ASN A 132 -16.35 8.11 2.17
C ASN A 132 -15.88 6.67 1.87
N ILE A 133 -15.91 6.24 0.61
CA ILE A 133 -15.35 4.96 0.14
C ILE A 133 -13.83 4.95 0.34
N ALA A 134 -13.12 6.01 -0.04
CA ALA A 134 -11.67 6.13 0.11
C ALA A 134 -11.24 6.04 1.58
N THR A 135 -12.01 6.60 2.50
CA THR A 135 -11.79 6.45 3.96
C THR A 135 -11.93 4.98 4.41
N LYS A 136 -12.89 4.24 3.86
CA LYS A 136 -13.05 2.80 4.15
C LYS A 136 -11.93 1.96 3.53
N VAL A 137 -11.48 2.29 2.32
CA VAL A 137 -10.31 1.66 1.69
C VAL A 137 -9.06 1.90 2.54
N TRP A 138 -8.85 3.13 2.98
CA TRP A 138 -7.75 3.50 3.88
C TRP A 138 -7.76 2.65 5.17
N MET A 139 -8.92 2.52 5.82
CA MET A 139 -9.06 1.70 7.04
C MET A 139 -8.79 0.22 6.74
N ALA A 140 -9.36 -0.34 5.67
CA ALA A 140 -9.18 -1.74 5.30
C ALA A 140 -7.71 -2.05 4.99
N LEU A 141 -7.04 -1.21 4.21
CA LEU A 141 -5.61 -1.40 3.89
C LEU A 141 -4.72 -1.25 5.14
N THR A 142 -5.09 -0.37 6.07
CA THR A 142 -4.35 -0.22 7.33
C THR A 142 -4.51 -1.45 8.22
N ASN A 143 -5.75 -1.91 8.43
CA ASN A 143 -6.07 -2.96 9.39
C ASN A 143 -5.84 -4.38 8.85
N ASP A 144 -6.16 -4.61 7.58
CA ASP A 144 -6.18 -5.95 6.98
C ASP A 144 -4.85 -6.24 6.26
N ALA A 145 -4.25 -5.23 5.59
CA ALA A 145 -2.99 -5.39 4.84
C ALA A 145 -1.76 -4.84 5.57
N GLY A 146 -1.93 -4.04 6.63
CA GLY A 146 -0.82 -3.47 7.40
C GLY A 146 -0.11 -2.29 6.71
N VAL A 147 -0.79 -1.60 5.79
CA VAL A 147 -0.28 -0.41 5.10
C VAL A 147 -0.21 0.76 6.07
N LYS A 148 0.90 1.49 6.12
CA LYS A 148 1.03 2.70 6.94
C LYS A 148 0.90 3.94 6.06
N PHE A 149 -0.17 4.70 6.22
CA PHE A 149 -0.43 5.89 5.40
C PHE A 149 0.15 7.18 6.01
N TYR A 150 0.51 8.11 5.12
CA TYR A 150 0.94 9.47 5.44
C TYR A 150 -0.15 10.48 5.02
N GLY A 151 -1.33 10.33 5.60
CA GLY A 151 -2.51 11.10 5.26
C GLY A 151 -3.69 10.23 4.84
N LEU A 152 -4.82 10.88 4.55
CA LEU A 152 -5.98 10.22 3.97
C LEU A 152 -5.79 10.01 2.47
N ILE A 153 -6.58 9.11 1.91
CA ILE A 153 -6.64 8.91 0.46
C ILE A 153 -7.38 10.09 -0.18
N GLU A 154 -6.70 10.79 -1.09
CA GLU A 154 -7.24 11.93 -1.83
C GLU A 154 -8.03 11.42 -3.04
N VAL A 155 -9.25 11.91 -3.24
CA VAL A 155 -10.11 11.50 -4.36
C VAL A 155 -10.22 12.60 -5.39
N GLN A 156 -9.97 12.26 -6.65
CA GLN A 156 -10.21 13.10 -7.82
C GLN A 156 -11.31 12.44 -8.67
N ALA A 157 -12.49 13.07 -8.72
CA ALA A 157 -13.68 12.54 -9.39
C ALA A 157 -13.99 13.22 -10.73
#